data_AF-A0A7X6SHY5-F1
#
_entry.id   AF-A0A7X6SHY5-F1
#
_cell.length_a   1.000
_cell.length_b   1.000
_cell.length_c   1.000
_cell.angle_alpha   90.00
_cell.angle_beta   90.00
_cell.angle_gamma   90.00
#
_symmetry.space_group_name_H-M   'P 1'
#
loop_
_entity.id
_entity.type
_entity.pdbx_description
1 polymer ?
#
loop_
_entity_poly.entity_id
_entity_poly.type
_entity_poly.pdbx_seq_one_letter_code
_entity_poly.pdbx_strand_id
1 'polypeptide(L)'
;MRIDSYKKLRNGLYEVAIDAKKYKIYDEIILKYNLLLSKEIDDKTLDQVLSANEEYKSYHDSLKYINIKLRTEKEIRQYLKKKEYNEKIISKTITK
;
A
#
# COMPACT_ATOMS: atom_id res chain seq x y z
N MET A 1 -12.39 -9.65 -12.81
CA MET A 1 -11.32 -8.77 -13.31
C MET A 1 -10.05 -9.56 -13.53
N ARG A 2 -9.31 -9.33 -14.61
CA ARG A 2 -8.10 -10.09 -14.94
C ARG A 2 -6.84 -9.22 -14.81
N ILE A 3 -5.78 -9.80 -14.28
CA ILE A 3 -4.46 -9.17 -14.21
C ILE A 3 -3.75 -9.33 -15.56
N ASP A 4 -3.56 -8.22 -16.27
CA ASP A 4 -3.06 -8.21 -17.65
C ASP A 4 -1.54 -8.04 -17.73
N SER A 5 -0.93 -7.26 -16.83
CA SER A 5 0.53 -7.02 -16.87
C SER A 5 1.12 -6.46 -15.58
N TYR A 6 2.45 -6.56 -15.48
CA TYR A 6 3.28 -6.00 -14.42
C TYR A 6 4.39 -5.15 -14.99
N LYS A 7 4.60 -3.97 -14.41
CA LYS A 7 5.78 -3.14 -14.66
C LYS A 7 6.44 -2.75 -13.34
N LYS A 8 7.67 -3.19 -13.13
CA LYS A 8 8.46 -2.84 -11.95
C LYS A 8 8.73 -1.33 -11.91
N LEU A 9 8.50 -0.72 -10.76
CA LEU A 9 8.85 0.67 -10.45
C LEU A 9 9.98 0.68 -9.41
N ARG A 10 10.21 1.85 -8.79
CA ARG A 10 11.22 2.03 -7.71
C ARG A 10 10.59 1.75 -6.34
N ASN A 11 11.41 1.51 -5.34
CA ASN A 11 11.01 1.38 -3.92
C ASN A 11 9.98 0.26 -3.64
N GLY A 12 10.15 -0.91 -4.26
CA GLY A 12 9.24 -2.06 -4.08
C GLY A 12 7.88 -1.93 -4.79
N LEU A 13 7.62 -0.82 -5.50
CA LEU A 13 6.35 -0.64 -6.20
C LEU A 13 6.34 -1.34 -7.56
N TYR A 14 5.17 -1.83 -7.93
CA TYR A 14 4.83 -2.30 -9.26
C TYR A 14 3.60 -1.56 -9.77
N GLU A 15 3.58 -1.25 -11.05
CA GLU A 15 2.37 -0.88 -11.77
C GLU A 15 1.71 -2.16 -12.30
N VAL A 16 0.53 -2.46 -11.78
CA VAL A 16 -0.27 -3.65 -12.10
C VAL A 16 -1.46 -3.21 -12.95
N ALA A 17 -1.60 -3.79 -14.15
CA ALA A 17 -2.75 -3.55 -15.00
C ALA A 17 -3.83 -4.61 -14.72
N ILE A 18 -5.03 -4.17 -14.36
CA ILE A 18 -6.19 -5.01 -14.05
C ILE A 18 -7.38 -4.46 -14.84
N ASP A 19 -7.92 -5.23 -15.78
CA ASP A 19 -8.98 -4.82 -16.71
C ASP A 19 -8.71 -3.42 -17.31
N ALA A 20 -7.52 -3.24 -17.90
CA ALA A 20 -7.03 -1.97 -18.47
C ALA A 20 -6.88 -0.78 -17.48
N LYS A 21 -7.20 -0.93 -16.19
CA LYS A 21 -6.89 0.07 -15.15
C LYS A 21 -5.53 -0.22 -14.52
N LYS A 22 -4.80 0.84 -14.15
CA LYS A 22 -3.45 0.74 -13.59
C LYS A 22 -3.44 1.08 -12.11
N TYR A 23 -2.84 0.20 -11.32
CA TYR A 23 -2.71 0.35 -9.87
C TYR A 23 -1.24 0.29 -9.47
N LYS A 24 -0.83 1.13 -8.52
CA LYS A 24 0.51 1.06 -7.93
C LYS A 24 0.44 0.24 -6.66
N ILE A 25 1.00 -0.96 -6.68
CA ILE A 25 0.91 -1.93 -5.60
C ILE A 25 2.33 -2.30 -5.15
N TYR A 26 2.54 -2.36 -3.83
CA TYR A 26 3.80 -2.85 -3.26
C TYR A 26 3.96 -4.36 -3.50
N ASP A 27 5.19 -4.80 -3.71
CA ASP A 27 5.55 -6.20 -3.90
C ASP A 27 5.08 -7.08 -2.74
N GLU A 28 5.17 -6.65 -1.49
CA GLU A 28 4.66 -7.45 -0.37
C GLU A 28 3.15 -7.66 -0.42
N ILE A 29 2.39 -6.71 -0.96
CA ILE A 29 0.94 -6.84 -1.14
C ILE A 29 0.63 -7.77 -2.32
N ILE A 30 1.39 -7.68 -3.40
CA ILE A 30 1.27 -8.60 -4.54
C ILE A 30 1.47 -10.05 -4.08
N LEU A 31 2.51 -10.29 -3.28
CA LEU A 31 2.82 -11.60 -2.70
C LEU A 31 1.74 -12.04 -1.72
N LYS A 32 1.31 -11.16 -0.80
CA LYS A 32 0.28 -11.48 0.21
C LYS A 32 -1.04 -11.95 -0.40
N TYR A 33 -1.45 -11.38 -1.53
CA TYR A 33 -2.72 -11.71 -2.20
C TYR A 33 -2.54 -12.66 -3.41
N ASN A 34 -1.32 -13.16 -3.64
CA ASN A 34 -0.99 -14.00 -4.79
C ASN A 34 -1.55 -13.44 -6.10
N LEU A 35 -1.28 -12.16 -6.38
CA LEU A 35 -1.73 -11.49 -7.60
C LEU A 35 -0.87 -11.98 -8.78
N LEU A 36 -1.15 -13.18 -9.30
CA LEU A 36 -0.39 -13.74 -10.42
C LEU A 36 -0.89 -13.20 -11.76
N LEU A 37 -0.02 -13.18 -12.77
CA LEU A 37 -0.41 -12.82 -14.13
C LEU A 37 -1.53 -13.74 -14.63
N SER A 38 -2.49 -13.19 -15.37
CA SER A 38 -3.66 -13.92 -15.90
C SER A 38 -4.60 -14.50 -14.83
N LYS A 39 -4.38 -14.22 -13.55
CA LYS A 39 -5.33 -14.56 -12.49
C LYS A 39 -6.54 -13.65 -12.58
N GLU A 40 -7.71 -14.25 -12.37
CA GLU A 40 -8.95 -13.52 -12.15
C GLU A 40 -9.14 -13.22 -10.67
N ILE A 41 -9.51 -11.97 -10.38
CA ILE A 41 -9.88 -11.48 -9.06
C ILE A 41 -11.26 -10.83 -9.13
N ASP A 42 -12.01 -10.92 -8.04
CA ASP A 42 -13.28 -10.21 -7.86
C ASP A 42 -13.05 -8.81 -7.30
N ASP A 43 -14.07 -7.96 -7.37
CA ASP A 43 -14.03 -6.59 -6.87
C ASP A 43 -13.72 -6.55 -5.36
N LYS A 44 -14.26 -7.51 -4.62
CA LYS A 44 -14.03 -7.64 -3.17
C LYS A 44 -12.56 -7.87 -2.84
N THR A 45 -11.88 -8.74 -3.59
CA THR A 45 -10.43 -8.97 -3.43
C THR A 45 -9.65 -7.73 -3.83
N LEU A 46 -10.04 -7.05 -4.91
CA LEU A 46 -9.39 -5.80 -5.31
C LEU A 46 -9.50 -4.73 -4.22
N ASP A 47 -10.67 -4.54 -3.63
CA ASP A 47 -10.86 -3.58 -2.52
C ASP A 47 -9.99 -3.93 -1.30
N GLN A 48 -9.89 -5.22 -0.97
CA GLN A 48 -9.01 -5.68 0.10
C GLN A 48 -7.53 -5.43 -0.21
N VAL A 49 -7.11 -5.67 -1.45
CA VAL A 49 -5.75 -5.40 -1.92
C VAL A 49 -5.44 -3.91 -1.82
N LEU A 50 -6.34 -3.05 -2.30
CA LEU A 50 -6.15 -1.60 -2.27
C LEU A 50 -6.10 -1.06 -0.84
N SER A 51 -6.99 -1.54 0.04
CA SER A 51 -6.98 -1.17 1.46
C SER A 51 -5.68 -1.62 2.15
N ALA A 52 -5.24 -2.86 1.91
CA ALA A 52 -3.97 -3.35 2.47
C ALA A 52 -2.75 -2.60 1.91
N ASN A 53 -2.81 -2.19 0.64
CA ASN A 53 -1.78 -1.39 0.00
C ASN A 53 -1.69 0.02 0.59
N GLU A 54 -2.83 0.63 0.92
CA GLU A 54 -2.88 1.93 1.61
C GLU A 54 -2.29 1.83 3.03
N GLU A 55 -2.63 0.78 3.78
CA GLU A 55 -2.03 0.50 5.09
C GLU A 55 -0.51 0.33 4.99
N TYR A 56 -0.04 -0.38 3.98
CA TYR A 56 1.39 -0.60 3.75
C TYR A 56 2.12 0.68 3.33
N LYS A 57 1.47 1.53 2.54
CA LYS A 57 1.97 2.85 2.15
C LYS A 57 2.14 3.76 3.37
N SER A 58 1.16 3.80 4.27
CA SER A 58 1.23 4.55 5.53
C SER A 58 2.41 4.10 6.39
N TYR A 59 2.65 2.79 6.47
CA TYR A 59 3.80 2.22 7.15
C TYR A 59 5.13 2.66 6.52
N HIS A 60 5.30 2.52 5.21
CA HIS A 60 6.51 2.98 4.49
C HIS A 60 6.76 4.48 4.66
N ASP A 61 5.71 5.28 4.59
CA ASP A 61 5.78 6.72 4.81
C ASP A 61 6.25 7.06 6.22
N SER A 62 5.76 6.33 7.23
CA SER A 62 6.21 6.50 8.62
C SER A 62 7.69 6.14 8.79
N LEU A 63 8.14 5.01 8.23
CA LEU A 63 9.55 4.60 8.27
C LEU A 63 10.46 5.63 7.60
N LYS A 64 10.05 6.13 6.43
CA LYS A 64 10.80 7.19 5.73
C LYS A 64 10.93 8.45 6.58
N TYR A 65 9.90 8.80 7.34
CA TYR A 65 9.93 9.98 8.20
C TYR A 65 10.80 9.80 9.44
N ILE A 66 10.81 8.58 10.02
CA ILE A 66 11.67 8.19 11.15
C ILE A 66 13.14 8.13 10.73
N ASN A 67 13.43 7.63 9.52
CA ASN A 67 14.80 7.51 9.00
C ASN A 67 15.53 8.86 8.85
N ILE A 68 14.82 9.98 8.83
CA ILE A 68 15.44 11.32 8.77
C ILE A 68 16.01 11.73 10.14
N LYS A 69 15.26 11.49 11.22
CA LYS A 69 15.67 11.66 12.63
C LYS A 69 14.57 11.07 13.52
N LEU A 70 14.89 10.79 14.78
CA LEU A 70 13.95 10.27 15.79
C LEU A 70 12.61 11.02 15.81
N ARG A 71 11.54 10.26 16.04
CA ARG A 71 10.15 10.72 16.08
C ARG A 71 9.41 10.13 17.27
N THR A 72 8.52 10.92 17.83
CA THR A 72 7.49 10.48 18.77
C THR A 72 6.27 9.96 18.02
N GLU A 73 5.46 9.14 18.69
CA GLU A 73 4.17 8.68 18.14
C GLU A 73 3.29 9.86 17.69
N LYS A 74 3.23 10.93 18.48
CA LYS A 74 2.43 12.13 18.18
C LYS A 74 2.86 12.78 16.86
N GLU A 75 4.18 12.88 16.61
CA GLU A 75 4.70 13.41 15.35
C GLU A 75 4.34 12.51 14.16
N ILE A 76 4.40 11.19 14.33
CA ILE A 76 4.02 10.22 13.29
C ILE A 76 2.52 10.35 12.98
N ARG A 77 1.66 10.41 14.00
CA ARG A 77 0.21 10.67 13.82
C ARG A 77 -0.04 11.94 13.04
N GLN A 78 0.59 13.04 13.44
CA GLN A 78 0.41 14.33 12.76
C GLN A 78 0.92 14.29 11.31
N TYR A 79 2.04 13.63 11.07
CA TYR A 79 2.59 13.46 9.72
C TYR A 79 1.64 12.66 8.82
N LEU A 80 1.10 11.54 9.31
CA LEU A 80 0.16 10.71 8.54
C LEU A 80 -1.19 11.40 8.34
N LYS A 81 -1.69 12.18 9.32
CA LYS A 81 -2.89 13.02 9.15
C LYS A 81 -2.70 14.07 8.05
N LYS A 82 -1.52 14.72 7.99
CA LYS A 82 -1.18 15.68 6.93
C LYS A 82 -1.10 15.02 5.54
N LYS A 83 -0.92 13.69 5.49
CA LYS A 83 -0.96 12.88 4.28
C LYS A 83 -2.35 12.30 3.97
N GLU A 84 -3.37 12.74 4.71
CA GLU A 84 -4.78 12.39 4.50
C GLU A 84 -5.11 10.90 4.76
N TYR A 85 -4.26 10.18 5.49
CA TYR A 85 -4.61 8.85 5.97
C TYR A 85 -5.73 8.93 7.01
N ASN A 86 -6.69 8.02 6.92
CA ASN A 86 -7.77 7.93 7.90
C ASN A 86 -7.25 7.46 9.28
N GLU A 87 -7.99 7.79 10.36
CA GLU A 87 -7.56 7.48 11.73
C GLU A 87 -7.39 5.98 12.00
N LYS A 88 -8.15 5.13 11.29
CA LYS A 88 -8.06 3.66 11.39
C LYS A 88 -6.70 3.15 10.87
N ILE A 89 -6.26 3.65 9.71
CA ILE A 89 -4.97 3.31 9.11
C ILE A 89 -3.81 3.84 9.95
N ILE A 90 -3.95 5.06 10.48
CA ILE A 90 -2.94 5.68 11.36
C ILE A 90 -2.75 4.83 12.61
N SER A 91 -3.85 4.47 13.28
CA SER A 91 -3.81 3.67 14.51
C SER A 91 -3.21 2.28 14.26
N LYS A 92 -3.56 1.64 13.13
CA LYS A 92 -2.94 0.38 12.71
C LYS A 92 -1.44 0.53 12.46
N THR A 93 -1.02 1.61 11.79
CA THR A 93 0.39 1.85 11.45
C THR A 93 1.26 1.98 12.70
N ILE A 94 0.73 2.58 13.75
CA ILE A 94 1.44 2.80 15.03
C ILE A 94 1.55 1.52 15.85
N THR A 95 0.59 0.60 15.71
CA THR A 95 0.53 -0.64 16.51
C THR A 95 1.22 -1.83 15.81
N LYS A 96 1.67 -1.64 14.56
CA LYS A 96 2.23 -2.69 13.70
C LYS A 96 3.66 -3.05 14.09
#